data_AF-A0A1Z9M7Y1-F1
#
_entry.id   AF-A0A1Z9M7Y1-F1
#
_cell.length_a   1.000
_cell.length_b   1.000
_cell.length_c   1.000
_cell.angle_alpha   90.00
_cell.angle_beta   90.00
_cell.angle_gamma   90.00
#
_symmetry.space_group_name_H-M   'P 1'
#
loop_
_entity.id
_entity.type
_entity.pdbx_description
1 polymer ?
#
loop_
_entity_poly.entity_id
_entity_poly.type
_entity_poly.pdbx_seq_one_letter_code
_entity_poly.pdbx_strand_id
1 'polypeptide(L)'
;MKKYILIILSFLIFNFAHAGMSNTDKSKAWDCVGIYMANYFLPSGEEFEYSMKEKSISTVKVLKAYALEIGIPEKEWDEGVNKAVDKHYGSKYDKAKTDKCHSYVEALVPNGAERVKKVIQTLY
;
A
#
# COMPACT_ATOMS: atom_id res chain seq x y z
N MET A 1 -20.30 11.27 31.59
CA MET A 1 -19.77 10.98 30.23
C MET A 1 -18.88 12.09 29.65
N LYS A 2 -18.32 13.02 30.44
CA LYS A 2 -17.36 14.04 29.94
C LYS A 2 -15.91 13.81 30.40
N LYS A 3 -15.66 12.94 31.40
CA LYS A 3 -14.30 12.68 31.93
C LYS A 3 -13.49 11.66 31.10
N TYR A 4 -14.14 10.72 30.41
CA TYR A 4 -13.45 9.70 29.60
C TYR A 4 -12.99 10.22 28.23
N ILE A 5 -13.54 11.34 27.75
CA ILE A 5 -13.15 11.95 26.46
C ILE A 5 -11.74 12.56 26.56
N LEU A 6 -11.33 13.05 27.73
CA LEU A 6 -10.01 13.63 27.96
C LEU A 6 -8.88 12.59 28.07
N ILE A 7 -9.19 11.36 28.49
CA ILE A 7 -8.19 10.29 28.65
C ILE A 7 -7.81 9.67 27.28
N ILE A 8 -8.70 9.74 26.29
CA ILE A 8 -8.42 9.26 24.92
C ILE A 8 -7.47 10.22 24.19
N LEU A 9 -7.42 11.49 24.58
CA LEU A 9 -6.54 12.48 23.95
C LEU A 9 -5.08 12.41 24.43
N SER A 10 -4.81 11.80 25.59
CA SER A 10 -3.46 11.74 26.18
C SER A 10 -2.54 10.67 25.60
N PHE A 11 -3.03 9.81 24.70
CA PHE A 11 -2.24 8.70 24.11
C PHE A 11 -1.71 8.96 22.70
N LEU A 12 -1.93 10.15 22.12
CA LEU A 12 -1.55 10.46 20.73
C LEU A 12 -0.26 11.27 20.58
N ILE A 13 0.55 11.40 21.63
CA ILE A 13 1.92 11.93 21.48
C ILE A 13 2.85 10.76 21.19
N PHE A 14 2.60 10.08 20.07
CA PHE A 14 3.68 9.32 19.43
C PHE A 14 4.63 10.37 18.88
N ASN A 15 5.79 10.48 19.51
CA ASN A 15 6.95 11.10 18.89
C ASN A 15 7.29 10.23 17.68
N PHE A 16 6.62 10.48 16.54
CA PHE A 16 7.05 9.98 15.26
C PHE A 16 8.35 10.72 14.97
N ALA A 17 9.46 10.15 15.43
CA ALA A 17 10.73 10.37 14.75
C ALA A 17 10.44 10.06 13.28
N HIS A 18 10.34 11.11 12.48
CA HIS A 18 9.93 11.05 11.08
C HIS A 18 11.09 10.44 10.29
N ALA A 19 11.26 9.12 10.45
CA ALA A 19 12.03 8.31 9.53
C ALA A 19 11.18 8.23 8.26
N GLY A 20 11.30 9.24 7.41
CA GLY A 20 10.70 9.23 6.09
C GLY A 20 11.12 7.97 5.33
N MET A 21 10.29 7.54 4.37
CA MET A 21 10.61 6.39 3.53
C MET A 21 11.88 6.69 2.73
N SER A 22 12.85 5.78 2.79
CA SER A 22 14.10 5.94 2.01
C SER A 22 13.79 5.97 0.51
N ASN A 23 14.68 6.56 -0.30
CA ASN A 23 14.48 6.57 -1.76
C ASN A 23 14.40 5.14 -2.33
N THR A 24 15.16 4.20 -1.77
CA THR A 24 15.10 2.79 -2.14
C THR A 24 13.74 2.19 -1.80
N ASP A 25 13.22 2.49 -0.61
CA ASP A 25 11.93 1.95 -0.19
C ASP A 25 10.78 2.56 -0.98
N LYS A 26 10.87 3.84 -1.31
CA LYS A 26 9.92 4.59 -2.16
C LYS A 26 9.87 4.00 -3.56
N SER A 27 11.03 3.77 -4.16
CA SER A 27 11.12 3.13 -5.48
C SER A 27 10.52 1.73 -5.49
N LYS A 28 10.80 0.91 -4.46
CA LYS A 28 10.19 -0.42 -4.32
C LYS A 28 8.69 -0.36 -4.07
N ALA A 29 8.22 0.60 -3.27
CA ALA A 29 6.80 0.78 -3.01
C ALA A 29 6.05 1.14 -4.30
N TRP A 30 6.58 2.07 -5.10
CA TRP A 30 6.04 2.39 -6.42
C TRP A 30 6.04 1.17 -7.36
N ASP A 31 7.14 0.42 -7.42
CA ASP A 31 7.24 -0.79 -8.26
C ASP A 31 6.15 -1.82 -7.89
N CYS A 32 5.92 -2.03 -6.59
CA CYS A 32 4.86 -2.90 -6.10
C CYS A 32 3.46 -2.38 -6.45
N VAL A 33 3.20 -1.07 -6.32
CA VAL A 33 1.93 -0.48 -6.78
C VAL A 33 1.75 -0.69 -8.28
N GLY A 34 2.80 -0.50 -9.08
CA GLY A 34 2.80 -0.76 -10.51
C GLY A 34 2.42 -2.20 -10.86
N ILE A 35 3.03 -3.18 -10.19
CA ILE A 35 2.69 -4.62 -10.35
C ILE A 35 1.22 -4.87 -10.01
N TYR A 36 0.75 -4.37 -8.85
CA TYR A 36 -0.65 -4.55 -8.45
C TYR A 36 -1.62 -3.95 -9.45
N MET A 37 -1.35 -2.74 -9.92
CA MET A 37 -2.20 -2.03 -10.88
C MET A 37 -2.18 -2.70 -12.26
N ALA A 38 -1.03 -3.20 -12.71
CA ALA A 38 -0.93 -3.97 -13.96
C ALA A 38 -1.74 -5.27 -13.91
N ASN A 39 -1.81 -5.93 -12.75
CA ASN A 39 -2.62 -7.14 -12.55
C ASN A 39 -4.15 -6.88 -12.67
N TYR A 40 -4.62 -5.63 -12.77
CA TYR A 40 -6.02 -5.34 -13.11
C TYR A 40 -6.31 -5.42 -14.61
N PHE A 41 -5.28 -5.35 -15.44
CA PHE A 41 -5.37 -5.29 -16.90
C PHE A 41 -4.81 -6.56 -17.54
N LEU A 42 -5.02 -7.72 -16.90
CA LEU A 42 -4.49 -8.98 -17.39
C LEU A 42 -5.07 -9.35 -18.76
N PRO A 43 -4.27 -9.98 -19.63
CA PRO A 43 -4.74 -10.54 -20.89
C PRO A 43 -5.89 -11.53 -20.68
N SER A 44 -6.79 -11.61 -21.66
CA SER A 44 -7.88 -12.59 -21.63
C SER A 44 -7.34 -14.02 -21.48
N GLY A 45 -7.91 -14.78 -20.55
CA GLY A 45 -7.48 -16.15 -20.23
C GLY A 45 -6.48 -16.28 -19.08
N GLU A 46 -6.01 -15.17 -18.48
CA GLU A 46 -5.24 -15.23 -17.23
C GLU A 46 -6.17 -15.21 -16.01
N GLU A 47 -5.96 -16.15 -15.08
CA GLU A 47 -6.69 -16.22 -13.82
C GLU A 47 -5.98 -15.40 -12.74
N PHE A 48 -6.73 -14.53 -12.07
CA PHE A 48 -6.28 -13.77 -10.91
C PHE A 48 -7.27 -13.96 -9.78
N GLU A 49 -6.82 -14.65 -8.73
CA GLU A 49 -7.66 -14.97 -7.58
C GLU A 49 -8.25 -13.71 -6.96
N TYR A 50 -9.55 -13.76 -6.63
CA TYR A 50 -10.27 -12.61 -6.09
C TYR A 50 -9.63 -12.09 -4.79
N SER A 51 -9.23 -12.99 -3.89
CA SER A 51 -8.52 -12.67 -2.65
C SER A 51 -7.20 -11.91 -2.91
N MET A 52 -6.47 -12.27 -3.97
CA MET A 52 -5.24 -11.59 -4.38
C MET A 52 -5.53 -10.18 -4.90
N LYS A 53 -6.64 -9.99 -5.61
CA LYS A 53 -7.12 -8.68 -6.08
C LYS A 53 -7.48 -7.79 -4.89
N GLU A 54 -8.28 -8.28 -3.96
CA GLU A 54 -8.66 -7.55 -2.75
C GLU A 54 -7.44 -7.14 -1.93
N LYS A 55 -6.51 -8.09 -1.72
CA LYS A 55 -5.26 -7.81 -1.00
C LYS A 55 -4.43 -6.77 -1.76
N SER A 56 -4.36 -6.84 -3.09
CA SER A 56 -3.63 -5.87 -3.93
C SER A 56 -4.22 -4.46 -3.84
N ILE A 57 -5.52 -4.27 -4.06
CA ILE A 57 -6.19 -2.96 -3.89
C ILE A 57 -5.96 -2.41 -2.49
N SER A 58 -6.11 -3.27 -1.47
CA SER A 58 -5.97 -2.86 -0.08
C SER A 58 -4.55 -2.43 0.24
N THR A 59 -3.56 -3.16 -0.28
CA THR A 59 -2.14 -2.83 -0.15
C THR A 59 -1.80 -1.50 -0.82
N VAL A 60 -2.34 -1.23 -2.01
CA VAL A 60 -2.17 0.07 -2.71
C VAL A 60 -2.74 1.22 -1.86
N LYS A 61 -3.94 1.06 -1.31
CA LYS A 61 -4.57 2.06 -0.42
C LYS A 61 -3.73 2.32 0.84
N VAL A 62 -3.21 1.27 1.48
CA VAL A 62 -2.35 1.38 2.66
C VAL A 62 -1.04 2.10 2.34
N LEU A 63 -0.41 1.79 1.20
CA LEU A 63 0.83 2.47 0.78
C LEU A 63 0.60 3.95 0.49
N LYS A 64 -0.45 4.31 -0.25
CA LYS A 64 -0.76 5.72 -0.52
C LYS A 64 -1.03 6.48 0.79
N ALA A 65 -1.84 5.92 1.67
CA ALA A 65 -2.10 6.52 2.97
C ALA A 65 -0.82 6.72 3.80
N TYR A 66 0.04 5.70 3.86
CA TYR A 66 1.32 5.78 4.58
C TYR A 66 2.27 6.82 3.96
N ALA A 67 2.37 6.88 2.63
CA ALA A 67 3.20 7.86 1.94
C ALA A 67 2.81 9.29 2.28
N LEU A 68 1.50 9.59 2.30
CA LEU A 68 0.99 10.91 2.69
C LEU A 68 1.20 11.17 4.20
N GLU A 69 1.01 10.17 5.06
CA GLU A 69 1.24 10.24 6.52
C GLU A 69 2.69 10.64 6.84
N ILE A 70 3.66 10.12 6.08
CA ILE A 70 5.08 10.45 6.20
C ILE A 70 5.51 11.62 5.29
N GLY A 71 4.56 12.44 4.82
CA GLY A 71 4.86 13.72 4.18
C GLY A 71 5.37 13.65 2.74
N ILE A 72 5.24 12.51 2.05
CA ILE A 72 5.47 12.47 0.60
C ILE A 72 4.32 13.23 -0.08
N PRO A 73 4.60 14.26 -0.90
CA PRO A 73 3.55 14.98 -1.61
C PRO A 73 2.75 14.05 -2.52
N GLU A 74 1.43 14.21 -2.56
CA GLU A 74 0.55 13.37 -3.39
C GLU A 74 0.97 13.39 -4.87
N LYS A 75 1.33 14.57 -5.39
CA LYS A 75 1.82 14.71 -6.76
C LYS A 75 3.06 13.86 -7.04
N GLU A 76 4.03 13.87 -6.12
CA GLU A 76 5.26 13.05 -6.25
C GLU A 76 4.90 11.56 -6.21
N TRP A 77 4.02 11.18 -5.29
CA TRP A 77 3.57 9.79 -5.17
C TRP A 77 2.88 9.30 -6.43
N ASP A 78 1.90 10.06 -6.94
CA ASP A 78 1.12 9.71 -8.12
C ASP A 78 1.98 9.68 -9.40
N GLU A 79 2.95 10.60 -9.56
CA GLU A 79 3.91 10.56 -10.67
C GLU A 79 4.80 9.30 -10.64
N GLY A 80 5.25 8.88 -9.46
CA GLY A 80 6.02 7.66 -9.30
C GLY A 80 5.21 6.39 -9.56
N VAL A 81 3.95 6.37 -9.09
CA VAL A 81 3.00 5.29 -9.38
C VAL A 81 2.78 5.16 -10.89
N ASN A 82 2.47 6.26 -11.60
CA ASN A 82 2.21 6.21 -13.05
C ASN A 82 3.39 5.62 -13.82
N LYS A 83 4.63 6.05 -13.52
CA LYS A 83 5.84 5.48 -14.13
C LYS A 83 5.99 3.99 -13.86
N ALA A 84 5.64 3.53 -12.67
CA ALA A 84 5.68 2.12 -12.32
C ALA A 84 4.57 1.31 -13.01
N VAL A 85 3.37 1.86 -13.15
CA VAL A 85 2.27 1.24 -13.90
C VAL A 85 2.67 1.06 -15.37
N ASP A 86 3.18 2.12 -16.00
CA ASP A 86 3.62 2.08 -17.41
C ASP A 86 4.69 1.00 -17.65
N LYS A 87 5.62 0.82 -16.69
CA LYS A 87 6.66 -0.21 -16.74
C LYS A 87 6.09 -1.63 -16.73
N HIS A 88 5.02 -1.88 -15.98
CA HIS A 88 4.46 -3.23 -15.79
C HIS A 88 3.23 -3.51 -16.68
N TYR A 89 2.66 -2.49 -17.31
CA TYR A 89 1.49 -2.62 -18.16
C TYR A 89 1.68 -3.69 -19.25
N GLY A 90 0.69 -4.57 -19.41
CA GLY A 90 0.74 -5.68 -20.37
C GLY A 90 1.62 -6.88 -19.95
N SER A 91 2.25 -6.83 -18.76
CA SER A 91 2.96 -7.98 -18.21
C SER A 91 2.00 -9.10 -17.82
N LYS A 92 2.47 -10.34 -17.93
CA LYS A 92 1.75 -11.51 -17.39
C LYS A 92 1.70 -11.47 -15.87
N TYR A 93 0.64 -12.04 -15.31
CA TYR A 93 0.53 -12.21 -13.87
C TYR A 93 1.68 -13.06 -13.31
N ASP A 94 2.28 -12.60 -12.22
CA ASP A 94 3.33 -13.29 -11.48
C ASP A 94 2.97 -13.31 -10.00
N LYS A 95 2.45 -14.45 -9.53
CA LYS A 95 2.05 -14.64 -8.14
C LYS A 95 3.21 -14.45 -7.18
N ALA A 96 4.40 -14.97 -7.49
CA ALA A 96 5.55 -14.88 -6.61
C ALA A 96 6.03 -13.43 -6.43
N LYS A 97 6.00 -12.62 -7.50
CA LYS A 97 6.26 -11.17 -7.39
C LYS A 97 5.20 -10.45 -6.56
N THR A 98 3.93 -10.77 -6.79
CA THR A 98 2.81 -10.19 -6.05
C THR A 98 2.91 -10.50 -4.55
N ASP A 99 3.20 -11.74 -4.18
CA ASP A 99 3.38 -12.17 -2.79
C ASP A 99 4.60 -11.51 -2.11
N LYS A 100 5.70 -11.33 -2.85
CA LYS A 100 6.85 -10.56 -2.37
C LYS A 100 6.48 -9.12 -2.07
N CYS A 101 5.69 -8.49 -2.94
CA CYS A 101 5.19 -7.15 -2.71
C CYS A 101 4.27 -7.09 -1.48
N HIS A 102 3.43 -8.09 -1.24
CA HIS A 102 2.60 -8.11 -0.04
C HIS A 102 3.47 -8.14 1.22
N SER A 103 4.41 -9.08 1.27
CA SER A 103 5.33 -9.25 2.40
C SER A 103 6.15 -7.98 2.65
N TYR A 104 6.60 -7.34 1.57
CA TYR A 104 7.37 -6.10 1.64
C TYR A 104 6.57 -4.94 2.23
N VAL A 105 5.33 -4.72 1.78
CA VAL A 105 4.50 -3.62 2.29
C VAL A 105 4.10 -3.85 3.74
N GLU A 106 3.78 -5.09 4.10
CA GLU A 106 3.45 -5.46 5.48
C GLU A 106 4.60 -5.15 6.45
N ALA A 107 5.86 -5.25 5.98
CA ALA A 107 7.06 -4.90 6.74
C ALA A 107 7.43 -3.40 6.67
N LEU A 108 7.19 -2.74 5.53
CA LEU A 108 7.53 -1.33 5.32
C LEU A 108 6.64 -0.38 6.12
N VAL A 109 5.35 -0.69 6.19
CA VAL A 109 4.35 0.17 6.83
C VAL A 109 4.23 -0.23 8.30
N PRO A 110 4.26 0.72 9.26
CA PRO A 110 3.99 0.41 10.66
C PRO A 110 2.62 -0.26 10.85
N ASN A 111 2.62 -1.48 11.39
CA ASN A 111 1.45 -2.35 11.49
C ASN A 111 0.81 -2.68 10.12
N GLY A 112 1.63 -2.83 9.07
CA GLY A 112 1.18 -2.96 7.68
C GLY A 112 0.17 -4.09 7.45
N ALA A 113 0.45 -5.30 7.97
CA ALA A 113 -0.48 -6.44 7.85
C ALA A 113 -1.87 -6.14 8.44
N GLU A 114 -1.93 -5.53 9.61
CA GLU A 114 -3.18 -5.17 10.26
C GLU A 114 -3.90 -4.04 9.52
N ARG A 115 -3.17 -3.04 9.00
CA ARG A 115 -3.73 -1.97 8.17
C ARG A 115 -4.34 -2.55 6.89
N VAL A 116 -3.65 -3.47 6.21
CA VAL A 116 -4.16 -4.14 5.00
C VAL A 116 -5.42 -4.94 5.31
N LYS A 117 -5.41 -5.75 6.37
CA LYS A 117 -6.57 -6.52 6.82
C LYS A 117 -7.79 -5.63 7.08
N LYS A 118 -7.61 -4.49 7.76
CA LYS A 118 -8.70 -3.53 8.01
C LYS A 118 -9.28 -2.96 6.73
N VAL A 119 -8.44 -2.66 5.74
CA VAL A 119 -8.93 -2.17 4.44
C VAL A 119 -9.70 -3.26 3.69
N ILE A 120 -9.24 -4.52 3.70
CA ILE A 120 -9.97 -5.65 3.11
C ILE A 120 -11.36 -5.79 3.73
N GLN A 121 -11.49 -5.63 5.05
CA GLN A 121 -12.78 -5.72 5.75
C GLN A 121 -13.79 -4.64 5.33
N THR A 122 -13.34 -3.55 4.69
CA THR A 122 -14.23 -2.50 4.15
C THR A 122 -14.78 -2.81 2.76
N LEU A 123 -14.38 -3.92 2.14
CA LEU A 123 -14.85 -4.36 0.83
C LEU A 123 -16.17 -5.18 0.91
N TYR A 124 -16.63 -5.48 2.13
CA TYR A 124 -17.82 -6.27 2.46
C TYR A 124 -18.78 -5.46 3.35
#